data_AF-A0A947TJ96-F1
#
_entry.id   AF-A0A947TJ96-F1
#
_cell.length_a   1.000
_cell.length_b   1.000
_cell.length_c   1.000
_cell.angle_alpha   90.00
_cell.angle_beta   90.00
_cell.angle_gamma   90.00
#
_symmetry.space_group_name_H-M   'P 1'
#
loop_
_entity.id
_entity.type
_entity.pdbx_description
1 polymer ?
#
loop_
_entity_poly.entity_id
_entity_poly.type
_entity_poly.pdbx_seq_one_letter_code
_entity_poly.pdbx_strand_id
1 'polypeptide(L)'
;IHCAKGLEFPVVFITGCEEGIFPHSRSYLDPVQMEEERRLCYVGITRAKQKAYLTFTSQRRLWGQVMVNSPSRFISDIPEHLIYYKERP
;
A
#
# COMPACT_ATOMS: atom_id res chain seq x y z
N ILE A 1 -0.27 -8.51 -4.43
CA ILE A 1 -1.65 -8.51 -3.88
C ILE A 1 -2.54 -9.54 -4.56
N HIS A 2 -2.60 -9.60 -5.90
CA HIS A 2 -3.51 -10.50 -6.64
C HIS A 2 -3.53 -11.97 -6.16
N CYS A 3 -2.38 -12.57 -5.85
CA CYS A 3 -2.30 -13.96 -5.40
C CYS A 3 -2.92 -14.21 -4.01
N ALA A 4 -3.21 -13.16 -3.24
CA ALA A 4 -3.80 -13.28 -1.90
C ALA A 4 -5.34 -13.32 -1.92
N LYS A 5 -5.97 -13.19 -3.09
CA LYS A 5 -7.43 -13.20 -3.22
C LYS A 5 -8.00 -14.55 -2.75
N GLY A 6 -8.98 -14.50 -1.84
CA GLY A 6 -9.59 -15.70 -1.26
C GLY A 6 -8.82 -16.32 -0.09
N LEU A 7 -7.64 -15.81 0.24
CA LEU A 7 -6.87 -16.22 1.42
C LEU A 7 -7.10 -15.25 2.59
N GLU A 8 -6.78 -15.67 3.81
CA GLU A 8 -6.83 -14.83 5.00
C GLU A 8 -5.71 -15.22 5.97
N PHE A 9 -5.16 -14.24 6.68
CA PHE A 9 -4.02 -14.42 7.58
C PHE A 9 -4.25 -13.67 8.89
N PRO A 10 -3.77 -14.16 10.05
CA PRO A 10 -3.85 -13.43 11.31
C PRO A 10 -3.25 -12.02 11.21
N VAL A 11 -2.10 -11.92 10.55
CA VAL A 11 -1.36 -10.67 10.34
C VAL A 11 -0.96 -10.55 8.87
N VAL A 12 -1.11 -9.36 8.29
CA VAL A 12 -0.71 -9.05 6.91
C VAL A 12 0.23 -7.85 6.90
N PHE A 13 1.27 -7.93 6.07
CA PHE A 13 2.14 -6.81 5.76
C PHE A 13 1.93 -6.41 4.29
N ILE A 14 1.49 -5.17 4.07
CA ILE A 14 1.43 -4.55 2.75
C ILE A 14 2.65 -3.64 2.65
N THR A 15 3.62 -4.04 1.82
CA THR A 15 4.90 -3.35 1.69
C THR A 15 4.96 -2.53 0.43
N GLY A 16 5.78 -1.47 0.43
CA GLY A 16 5.93 -0.60 -0.73
C GLY A 16 4.71 0.27 -0.99
N CYS A 17 4.02 0.69 0.08
CA CYS A 17 2.91 1.65 0.01
C CYS A 17 3.45 3.05 -0.29
N GLU A 18 3.96 3.24 -1.50
CA GLU A 18 4.62 4.46 -2.00
C GLU A 18 3.97 4.88 -3.31
N GLU A 19 3.84 6.19 -3.53
CA GLU A 19 3.43 6.71 -4.84
C GLU A 19 4.40 6.20 -5.94
N GLY A 20 3.83 5.73 -7.04
CA GLY A 20 4.53 5.17 -8.19
C GLY A 20 4.77 3.66 -8.09
N ILE A 21 4.62 3.07 -6.91
CA ILE A 21 4.75 1.63 -6.66
C ILE A 21 3.41 1.02 -6.29
N PHE A 22 2.73 1.61 -5.31
CA PHE A 22 1.39 1.23 -4.89
C PHE A 22 0.64 2.45 -4.34
N PRO A 23 -0.15 3.16 -5.17
CA PRO A 23 -0.58 2.77 -6.51
C PRO A 23 0.55 2.75 -7.55
N HIS A 24 0.50 1.81 -8.49
CA HIS A 24 1.46 1.73 -9.57
C HIS A 24 1.32 2.95 -10.50
N SER A 25 2.45 3.56 -10.89
CA SER A 25 2.50 4.82 -11.67
C SER A 25 1.63 4.84 -12.94
N ARG A 26 1.49 3.68 -13.61
CA ARG A 26 0.63 3.51 -14.81
C ARG A 26 -0.85 3.84 -14.57
N SER A 27 -1.33 3.70 -13.33
CA SER A 27 -2.73 3.98 -12.98
C SER A 27 -3.05 5.48 -12.87
N TYR A 28 -2.04 6.36 -12.95
CA TYR A 28 -2.21 7.76 -12.53
C TYR A 28 -3.05 8.60 -13.50
N LEU A 29 -3.03 8.23 -14.77
CA LEU A 29 -3.71 8.96 -15.84
C LEU A 29 -5.11 8.40 -16.15
N ASP A 30 -5.44 7.25 -15.56
CA ASP A 30 -6.70 6.56 -15.80
C ASP A 30 -7.44 6.35 -14.46
N PRO A 31 -8.53 7.10 -14.22
CA PRO A 31 -9.33 6.97 -13.00
C PRO A 31 -9.81 5.54 -12.74
N VAL A 32 -10.11 4.76 -13.79
CA VAL A 32 -10.59 3.38 -13.66
C VAL A 32 -9.46 2.48 -13.14
N GLN A 33 -8.24 2.65 -13.66
CA GLN A 33 -7.08 1.92 -13.15
C GLN A 33 -6.70 2.33 -11.72
N MET A 34 -6.84 3.61 -11.38
CA MET A 34 -6.61 4.09 -10.01
C MET A 34 -7.63 3.48 -9.04
N GLU A 35 -8.89 3.36 -9.45
CA GLU A 35 -9.93 2.71 -8.66
C GLU A 35 -9.66 1.21 -8.48
N GLU A 36 -9.12 0.52 -9.49
CA GLU A 36 -8.70 -0.88 -9.36
C GLU A 36 -7.51 -1.03 -8.39
N GLU A 37 -6.49 -0.16 -8.46
CA GLU A 37 -5.38 -0.17 -7.48
C GLU A 37 -5.90 0.07 -6.05
N ARG A 38 -6.88 0.96 -5.88
CA ARG A 38 -7.56 1.20 -4.60
C ARG A 38 -8.30 -0.04 -4.12
N ARG A 39 -8.99 -0.75 -5.02
CA ARG A 39 -9.63 -2.04 -4.72
C ARG A 39 -8.61 -3.09 -4.31
N LEU A 40 -7.42 -3.13 -4.94
CA LEU A 40 -6.34 -4.02 -4.52
C LEU A 40 -5.86 -3.68 -3.10
N CYS A 41 -5.77 -2.40 -2.74
CA CYS A 41 -5.44 -1.98 -1.38
C CYS A 41 -6.47 -2.50 -0.38
N TYR A 42 -7.76 -2.29 -0.67
CA TYR A 42 -8.86 -2.80 0.14
C TYR A 42 -8.82 -4.33 0.28
N VAL A 43 -8.61 -5.07 -0.81
CA VAL A 43 -8.48 -6.53 -0.78
C VAL A 43 -7.30 -6.93 0.11
N GLY A 44 -6.15 -6.27 -0.04
CA GLY A 44 -4.95 -6.50 0.77
C GLY A 44 -5.21 -6.31 2.27
N ILE A 45 -5.85 -5.20 2.66
CA ILE A 45 -6.19 -4.89 4.05
C ILE A 45 -7.14 -5.96 4.61
N THR A 46 -8.19 -6.30 3.86
CA THR A 46 -9.19 -7.31 4.30
C THR A 46 -8.67 -8.74 4.31
N ARG A 47 -7.43 -9.01 3.88
CA ARG A 47 -6.81 -10.33 4.11
C ARG A 47 -6.37 -10.50 5.56
N ALA A 48 -6.24 -9.42 6.33
CA ALA A 48 -5.84 -9.46 7.74
C ALA A 48 -7.04 -9.75 8.64
N LYS A 49 -6.92 -10.76 9.51
CA LYS A 49 -7.92 -11.06 10.55
C LYS A 49 -7.75 -10.24 11.82
N GLN A 50 -6.51 -9.87 12.15
CA GLN A 50 -6.19 -9.18 13.41
C GLN A 50 -5.43 -7.88 13.18
N LYS A 51 -4.31 -7.91 12.42
CA LYS A 51 -3.47 -6.73 12.19
C LYS A 51 -3.04 -6.62 10.74
N ALA A 52 -3.18 -5.42 10.18
CA ALA A 52 -2.59 -5.03 8.91
C ALA A 52 -1.51 -3.98 9.15
N TYR A 53 -0.30 -4.24 8.64
CA TYR A 53 0.82 -3.30 8.66
C TYR A 53 1.06 -2.78 7.26
N LEU A 54 0.89 -1.48 7.06
CA LEU A 54 1.23 -0.80 5.81
C LEU A 54 2.59 -0.15 5.98
N THR A 55 3.53 -0.43 5.06
CA THR A 55 4.90 0.08 5.16
C THR A 55 5.34 0.75 3.87
N PHE A 56 6.05 1.87 4.05
CA PHE A 56 6.73 2.64 3.00
C PHE A 56 8.16 2.96 3.46
N THR A 57 9.02 3.40 2.54
CA THR A 57 10.39 3.84 2.85
C THR A 57 10.64 5.24 2.31
N SER A 58 11.52 6.00 2.96
CA SER A 58 11.96 7.32 2.48
C SER A 58 12.76 7.21 1.18
N GLN A 59 13.49 6.12 1.01
CA GLN A 59 14.31 5.86 -0.17
C GLN A 59 14.25 4.38 -0.53
N ARG A 60 14.08 4.09 -1.82
CA ARG A 60 14.03 2.74 -2.36
C ARG A 60 14.97 2.60 -3.53
N ARG A 61 15.74 1.50 -3.57
CA ARG A 61 16.46 1.09 -4.77
C ARG A 61 15.59 0.12 -5.58
N LEU A 62 15.23 0.48 -6.80
CA LEU A 62 14.46 -0.34 -7.72
C LEU A 62 15.04 -0.21 -9.13
N TRP A 63 15.20 -1.33 -9.84
CA TRP A 63 15.78 -1.37 -11.19
C TRP A 63 17.11 -0.61 -11.33
N GLY A 64 17.97 -0.71 -10.31
CA GLY A 64 19.27 -0.04 -10.29
C GLY A 64 19.23 1.45 -9.95
N GLN A 65 18.05 2.07 -9.92
CA GLN A 65 17.87 3.48 -9.57
C GLN A 65 17.43 3.65 -8.13
N VAL A 66 17.79 4.79 -7.55
CA VAL A 66 17.32 5.24 -6.25
C VAL A 66 16.13 6.16 -6.46
N MET A 67 15.01 5.85 -5.83
CA MET A 67 13.77 6.63 -5.88
C MET A 67 13.42 7.13 -4.49
N VAL A 68 12.90 8.36 -4.43
CA VAL A 68 12.36 9.00 -3.23
C VAL A 68 10.90 9.29 -3.52
N ASN A 69 10.03 8.40 -3.06
CA ASN A 69 8.61 8.46 -3.32
C ASN A 69 7.88 8.87 -2.05
N SER A 70 6.84 9.69 -2.20
CA SER A 70 5.92 10.00 -1.09
C SER A 70 5.16 8.74 -0.64
N PRO A 71 4.65 8.71 0.61
CA PRO A 71 3.74 7.67 1.04
C PRO A 71 2.53 7.56 0.11
N SER A 72 2.03 6.34 -0.09
CA SER A 72 0.84 6.08 -0.90
C SER A 72 -0.34 6.90 -0.43
N ARG A 73 -1.07 7.49 -1.38
CA ARG A 73 -2.35 8.16 -1.13
C ARG A 73 -3.36 7.27 -0.39
N PHE A 74 -3.28 5.94 -0.58
CA PHE A 74 -4.20 5.00 0.08
C PHE A 74 -4.03 4.96 1.59
N ILE A 75 -2.89 5.40 2.13
CA ILE A 75 -2.70 5.51 3.57
C ILE A 75 -3.54 6.68 4.11
N SER A 76 -3.53 7.83 3.42
CA SER A 76 -4.32 9.01 3.80
C SER A 76 -5.83 8.81 3.68
N ASP A 77 -6.26 7.83 2.88
CA ASP A 77 -7.67 7.46 2.74
C ASP A 77 -8.21 6.66 3.94
N ILE A 78 -7.33 6.14 4.81
CA ILE A 78 -7.72 5.41 6.01
C ILE A 78 -8.02 6.43 7.12
N PRO A 79 -9.17 6.34 7.82
CA PRO A 79 -9.48 7.23 8.93
C PRO A 79 -8.36 7.25 9.97
N GLU A 80 -7.88 8.44 10.34
CA GLU A 80 -6.68 8.60 11.20
C GLU A 80 -6.80 7.87 12.54
N HIS A 81 -8.00 7.83 13.13
CA HIS A 81 -8.25 7.14 14.40
C HIS A 81 -8.08 5.60 14.34
N LEU A 82 -7.97 5.02 13.14
CA LEU A 82 -7.69 3.60 12.93
C LEU A 82 -6.19 3.34 12.70
N ILE A 83 -5.39 4.39 12.50
CA ILE A 83 -3.97 4.26 12.18
C ILE A 83 -3.15 4.49 13.43
N TYR A 84 -2.32 3.52 13.76
CA TYR A 84 -1.22 3.71 14.69
C TYR A 84 0.06 3.97 13.89
N TYR A 85 0.48 5.23 13.81
CA TYR A 85 1.76 5.61 13.20
C TYR A 85 2.91 5.31 14.16
N LYS A 86 3.86 4.51 13.68
CA LYS A 86 5.12 4.25 14.36
C LYS A 86 6.26 4.79 13.52
N GLU A 87 6.70 6.00 13.81
CA GLU A 87 7.96 6.50 13.26
C GLU A 87 9.12 5.63 13.76
N ARG A 88 10.07 5.33 12.87
CA ARG A 88 11.32 4.73 13.30
C ARG A 88 12.12 5.79 14.08
N PRO A 89 12.71 5.44 15.23
CA PRO A 89 13.60 6.35 15.96
C PRO A 89 14.82 6.74 15.13
#